data_AF-A0A933QDG8-F1
#
_entry.id   AF-A0A933QDG8-F1
#
_cell.length_a   1.000
_cell.length_b   1.000
_cell.length_c   1.000
_cell.angle_alpha   90.00
_cell.angle_beta   90.00
_cell.angle_gamma   90.00
#
_symmetry.space_group_name_H-M   'P 1'
#
loop_
_entity.id
_entity.type
_entity.pdbx_description
1 polymer ?
#
loop_
_entity_poly.entity_id
_entity_poly.type
_entity_poly.pdbx_seq_one_letter_code
_entity_poly.pdbx_strand_id
1 'polypeptide(L)'
;MPLARLLTTFFDARLYVQIAPDRLTVRNPKTGKQVSDVAEIALARGTKPRLLAVGHEARAAARQGPAEIIKPFAHPRSLVSDFTAAEQLLKAFMAKLQTPGIFAVAPSVVMHPLGDPEGGFTQIEVRAIQELALGAGARAVKVWQGRPLTDHELMTGQFPATGAILN
;
A
#
# COMPACT_ATOMS: atom_id res chain seq x y z
N MET A 1 -15.23 -15.06 -38.83
CA MET A 1 -14.93 -13.98 -37.87
C MET A 1 -14.61 -14.62 -36.53
N PRO A 2 -13.36 -14.73 -36.09
CA PRO A 2 -13.07 -15.36 -34.82
C PRO A 2 -13.29 -14.37 -33.67
N LEU A 3 -13.95 -14.88 -32.63
CA LEU A 3 -14.07 -14.30 -31.30
C LEU A 3 -12.69 -13.94 -30.74
N ALA A 4 -12.47 -12.67 -30.43
CA ALA A 4 -11.40 -12.24 -29.53
C ALA A 4 -12.05 -11.57 -28.30
N ARG A 5 -12.54 -12.40 -27.38
CA ARG A 5 -12.92 -12.01 -26.03
C ARG A 5 -12.19 -12.94 -25.07
N LEU A 6 -11.66 -12.36 -24.00
CA LEU A 6 -10.89 -12.97 -22.90
C LEU A 6 -9.37 -13.11 -23.13
N LEU A 7 -8.66 -12.02 -22.80
CA LEU A 7 -7.46 -12.13 -21.97
C LEU A 7 -7.70 -11.30 -20.70
N THR A 8 -8.65 -11.73 -19.88
CA THR A 8 -8.71 -11.31 -18.47
C THR A 8 -7.53 -11.96 -17.77
N THR A 9 -6.41 -11.25 -17.73
CA THR A 9 -5.19 -11.68 -17.08
C THR A 9 -5.49 -12.05 -15.63
N PHE A 10 -5.37 -13.35 -15.33
CA PHE A 10 -5.54 -13.95 -14.00
C PHE A 10 -4.48 -13.38 -13.05
N PHE A 11 -4.86 -12.31 -12.38
CA PHE A 11 -4.02 -11.56 -11.44
C PHE A 11 -4.20 -12.22 -10.06
N ASP A 12 -3.56 -13.35 -9.80
CA ASP A 12 -3.78 -14.11 -8.55
C ASP A 12 -2.72 -13.77 -7.47
N ALA A 13 -3.19 -13.76 -6.21
CA ALA A 13 -2.64 -13.10 -5.01
C ALA A 13 -2.64 -11.56 -5.04
N ARG A 14 -3.81 -10.96 -4.73
CA ARG A 14 -3.98 -9.51 -4.63
C ARG A 14 -3.96 -9.08 -3.17
N LEU A 15 -3.03 -8.23 -2.76
CA LEU A 15 -3.22 -7.44 -1.54
C LEU A 15 -3.99 -6.17 -1.90
N TYR A 16 -4.87 -5.76 -1.03
CA TYR A 16 -5.55 -4.48 -1.11
C TYR A 16 -5.02 -3.57 -0.02
N VAL A 17 -4.44 -2.45 -0.42
CA VAL A 17 -3.75 -1.52 0.45
C VAL A 17 -4.52 -0.21 0.45
N GLN A 18 -4.96 0.23 1.62
CA GLN A 18 -5.55 1.55 1.79
C GLN A 18 -4.57 2.45 2.53
N ILE A 19 -4.21 3.59 1.92
CA ILE A 19 -3.30 4.58 2.48
C ILE A 19 -4.08 5.85 2.84
N ALA A 20 -4.02 6.26 4.10
CA ALA A 20 -4.59 7.50 4.62
C ALA A 20 -3.54 8.23 5.47
N PRO A 21 -3.67 9.55 5.71
CA PRO A 21 -2.72 10.31 6.52
C PRO A 21 -2.42 9.73 7.91
N ASP A 22 -3.42 9.12 8.54
CA ASP A 22 -3.35 8.60 9.90
C ASP A 22 -3.35 7.07 9.95
N ARG A 23 -3.65 6.36 8.85
CA ARG A 23 -3.90 4.93 8.85
C ARG A 23 -3.39 4.23 7.59
N LEU A 24 -2.75 3.08 7.79
CA LEU A 24 -2.40 2.14 6.75
C LEU A 24 -3.16 0.84 6.98
N THR A 25 -3.82 0.33 5.94
CA THR A 25 -4.52 -0.96 5.99
C THR A 25 -4.06 -1.85 4.86
N VAL A 26 -3.75 -3.12 5.15
CA VAL A 26 -3.47 -4.15 4.15
C VAL A 26 -4.40 -5.32 4.38
N ARG A 27 -5.16 -5.70 3.36
CA ARG A 27 -6.11 -6.82 3.39
C ARG A 27 -5.75 -7.83 2.31
N ASN A 28 -5.87 -9.11 2.66
CA ASN A 28 -5.80 -10.21 1.71
C ASN A 28 -7.24 -10.73 1.47
N PRO A 29 -7.90 -10.34 0.36
CA PRO A 29 -9.30 -10.65 0.06
C PRO A 29 -9.54 -12.15 -0.12
N LYS A 30 -8.51 -12.94 -0.48
CA LYS A 30 -8.62 -14.40 -0.61
C LYS A 30 -8.75 -15.09 0.74
N THR A 31 -8.14 -14.51 1.78
CA THR A 31 -8.09 -15.12 3.13
C THR A 31 -8.94 -14.38 4.16
N GLY A 32 -9.42 -13.17 3.84
CA GLY A 32 -10.05 -12.26 4.79
C GLY A 32 -9.08 -11.64 5.82
N LYS A 33 -7.81 -12.05 5.87
CA LYS A 33 -6.83 -11.49 6.81
C LYS A 33 -6.58 -10.01 6.52
N GLN A 34 -6.48 -9.21 7.59
CA GLN A 34 -6.25 -7.78 7.51
C GLN A 34 -5.33 -7.32 8.63
N VAL A 35 -4.45 -6.37 8.32
CA VAL A 35 -3.75 -5.53 9.31
C VAL A 35 -4.17 -4.09 9.07
N SER A 36 -4.51 -3.37 10.13
CA SER A 36 -4.83 -1.94 10.09
C SER A 36 -4.31 -1.27 11.34
N ASP A 37 -3.48 -0.25 11.17
CA ASP A 37 -2.84 0.46 12.28
C ASP A 37 -2.46 1.88 11.84
N VAL A 38 -1.95 2.69 12.78
CA VAL A 38 -1.49 4.05 12.49
C VAL A 38 -0.38 4.05 11.43
N ALA A 39 -0.39 5.03 10.55
CA ALA A 39 0.62 5.20 9.51
C ALA A 39 1.91 5.84 10.05
N GLU A 40 2.54 5.19 11.03
CA GLU A 40 3.77 5.67 11.68
C GLU A 40 4.90 4.65 11.57
N ILE A 41 6.12 5.17 11.43
CA ILE A 41 7.35 4.38 11.38
C ILE A 41 8.39 5.02 12.30
N ALA A 42 9.09 4.18 13.07
CA ALA A 42 10.22 4.58 13.89
C ALA A 42 11.53 4.12 13.22
N LEU A 43 12.42 5.06 12.94
CA LEU A 43 13.75 4.79 12.38
C LEU A 43 14.84 5.19 13.38
N ALA A 44 15.85 4.34 13.55
CA ALA A 44 17.03 4.69 14.34
C ALA A 44 17.82 5.81 13.64
N ARG A 45 18.32 6.78 14.41
CA ARG A 45 19.18 7.84 13.86
C ARG A 45 20.55 7.29 13.47
N GLY A 46 21.07 7.72 12.32
CA GLY A 46 22.40 7.33 11.84
C GLY A 46 22.55 7.55 10.33
N THR A 47 23.73 7.22 9.79
CA THR A 47 24.01 7.34 8.34
C THR A 47 23.19 6.39 7.48
N LYS A 48 22.72 5.28 8.06
CA LYS A 48 21.77 4.35 7.45
C LYS A 48 20.64 4.09 8.46
N PRO A 49 19.54 4.84 8.38
CA PRO A 49 18.41 4.68 9.29
C PRO A 49 17.86 3.25 9.21
N ARG A 50 17.79 2.57 10.36
CA ARG A 50 17.26 1.21 10.48
C ARG A 50 15.83 1.26 11.00
N LEU A 51 14.93 0.52 10.36
CA LEU A 51 13.58 0.30 10.88
C LEU A 51 13.62 -0.31 12.30
N LEU A 52 12.97 0.36 13.25
CA LEU A 52 12.81 -0.11 14.62
C LEU A 52 11.44 -0.75 14.84
N ALA A 53 10.38 -0.04 14.46
CA ALA A 53 8.99 -0.48 14.60
C ALA A 53 8.07 0.32 13.68
N VAL A 54 6.86 -0.20 13.45
CA VAL A 54 5.81 0.44 12.67
C VAL A 54 4.49 0.42 13.44
N GLY A 55 3.54 1.25 13.03
CA GLY A 55 2.23 1.29 13.66
C GLY A 55 2.31 1.82 15.09
N HIS A 56 1.45 1.31 15.97
CA HIS A 56 1.35 1.82 17.34
C HIS A 56 2.62 1.58 18.18
N GLU A 57 3.43 0.60 17.79
CA GLU A 57 4.71 0.26 18.43
C GLU A 57 5.83 1.26 18.10
N ALA A 58 5.69 2.03 17.02
CA ALA A 58 6.70 3.01 16.60
C ALA A 58 7.05 3.97 17.73
N ARG A 59 6.03 4.55 18.38
CA ARG A 59 6.20 5.51 19.49
C ARG A 59 6.87 4.88 20.71
N ALA A 60 6.59 3.62 21.00
CA ALA A 60 7.23 2.91 22.12
C ALA A 60 8.71 2.65 21.82
N ALA A 61 9.03 2.19 20.60
CA ALA A 61 10.41 1.98 20.17
C ALA A 61 11.24 3.27 20.23
N ALA A 62 10.65 4.41 19.84
CA ALA A 62 11.34 5.70 19.90
C ALA A 62 11.61 6.23 21.31
N ARG A 63 10.98 5.66 22.35
CA ARG A 63 11.32 5.99 23.75
C ARG A 63 12.51 5.20 24.28
N GLN A 64 12.90 4.12 23.61
CA GLN A 64 13.98 3.23 24.05
C GLN A 64 15.38 3.71 23.61
N GLY A 65 15.47 4.71 22.72
CA GLY A 65 16.74 5.22 22.22
C GLY A 65 16.58 6.32 21.17
N PRO A 66 17.69 6.83 20.60
CA PRO A 66 17.65 7.89 19.59
C PRO A 66 16.99 7.42 18.29
N ALA A 67 15.73 7.77 18.12
CA ALA A 67 14.92 7.44 16.95
C ALA A 67 14.13 8.65 16.45
N GLU A 68 13.67 8.55 15.22
CA GLU A 68 12.77 9.50 14.59
C GLU A 68 11.44 8.81 14.27
N ILE A 69 10.33 9.47 14.63
CA ILE A 69 8.98 9.06 14.23
C ILE A 69 8.60 9.83 12.97
N ILE A 70 8.31 9.10 11.90
CA ILE A 70 7.90 9.67 10.62
C ILE A 70 6.45 9.27 10.34
N LYS A 71 5.68 10.22 9.80
CA LYS A 71 4.31 10.04 9.31
C LYS A 71 4.31 10.19 7.79
N PRO A 72 4.69 9.15 7.03
CA PRO A 72 5.00 9.30 5.62
C PRO A 72 3.79 9.62 4.74
N PHE A 73 2.56 9.45 5.24
CA PHE A 73 1.33 9.77 4.51
C PHE A 73 0.65 11.08 4.94
N ALA A 74 1.22 11.78 5.92
CA ALA A 74 0.60 12.99 6.50
C ALA A 74 1.22 14.26 5.90
N HIS A 75 0.81 14.66 4.69
CA HIS A 75 1.22 15.94 4.13
C HIS A 75 0.07 16.71 3.48
N PRO A 76 0.01 18.06 3.61
CA PRO A 76 -1.18 18.83 3.23
C PRO A 76 -1.47 18.89 1.72
N ARG A 77 -0.44 18.72 0.88
CA ARG A 77 -0.53 18.92 -0.58
C ARG A 77 -0.21 17.67 -1.41
N SER A 78 0.19 16.58 -0.77
CA SER A 78 0.58 15.32 -1.40
C SER A 78 0.37 14.22 -0.37
N LEU A 79 -0.16 13.08 -0.79
CA LEU A 79 -0.39 11.95 0.10
C LEU A 79 0.90 11.28 0.55
N VAL A 80 2.03 11.45 -0.14
CA VAL A 80 3.33 10.87 0.25
C VAL A 80 4.30 12.01 0.55
N SER A 81 4.74 12.08 1.81
CA SER A 81 5.61 13.13 2.35
C SER A 81 7.07 12.70 2.43
N ASP A 82 7.30 11.42 2.72
CA ASP A 82 8.61 10.77 2.74
C ASP A 82 8.49 9.40 2.06
N PHE A 83 9.04 9.29 0.85
CA PHE A 83 8.94 8.07 0.04
C PHE A 83 9.68 6.89 0.67
N THR A 84 10.89 7.12 1.21
CA THR A 84 11.73 6.06 1.77
C THR A 84 11.09 5.47 3.04
N ALA A 85 10.53 6.33 3.88
CA ALA A 85 9.81 5.91 5.08
C ALA A 85 8.48 5.23 4.72
N ALA A 86 7.75 5.74 3.70
CA ALA A 86 6.54 5.12 3.18
C ALA A 86 6.80 3.68 2.69
N GLU A 87 7.89 3.47 1.94
CA GLU A 87 8.20 2.18 1.33
C GLU A 87 8.49 1.14 2.41
N GLN A 88 9.33 1.49 3.39
CA GLN A 88 9.65 0.62 4.52
C GLN A 88 8.41 0.30 5.36
N LEU A 89 7.55 1.30 5.59
CA LEU A 89 6.28 1.13 6.31
C LEU A 89 5.36 0.15 5.58
N LEU A 90 5.15 0.37 4.27
CA LEU A 90 4.30 -0.48 3.44
C LEU A 90 4.83 -1.91 3.37
N LYS A 91 6.13 -2.07 3.15
CA LYS A 91 6.81 -3.37 3.14
C LYS A 91 6.60 -4.13 4.45
N ALA A 92 6.76 -3.46 5.59
CA ALA A 92 6.54 -4.05 6.90
C ALA A 92 5.07 -4.51 7.10
N PHE A 93 4.09 -3.74 6.64
CA PHE A 93 2.68 -4.13 6.72
C PHE A 93 2.31 -5.27 5.78
N MET A 94 2.81 -5.25 4.54
CA MET A 94 2.59 -6.33 3.58
C MET A 94 3.19 -7.65 4.07
N ALA A 95 4.39 -7.61 4.66
CA ALA A 95 5.06 -8.78 5.21
C ALA A 95 4.25 -9.48 6.33
N LYS A 96 3.44 -8.74 7.10
CA LYS A 96 2.56 -9.32 8.14
C LYS A 96 1.49 -10.26 7.57
N LEU A 97 1.14 -10.13 6.28
CA LEU A 97 0.12 -10.93 5.60
C LEU A 97 0.71 -11.92 4.59
N GLN A 98 2.01 -11.90 4.38
CA GLN A 98 2.72 -12.81 3.49
C GLN A 98 3.24 -14.02 4.25
N THR A 99 3.23 -15.19 3.60
CA THR A 99 3.91 -16.37 4.14
C THR A 99 5.42 -16.22 3.91
N PRO A 100 6.26 -16.24 4.96
CA PRO A 100 7.70 -16.19 4.79
C PRO A 100 8.21 -17.45 4.07
N GLY A 101 9.15 -17.30 3.14
CA GLY A 101 9.77 -18.44 2.46
C GLY A 101 10.58 -18.06 1.22
N ILE A 102 11.51 -18.92 0.85
CA ILE A 102 12.42 -18.76 -0.30
C ILE A 102 11.66 -18.80 -1.64
N PHE A 103 10.44 -19.34 -1.63
CA PHE A 103 9.53 -19.41 -2.77
C PHE A 103 8.27 -18.54 -2.60
N ALA A 104 8.31 -17.52 -1.73
CA ALA A 104 7.19 -16.61 -1.56
C ALA A 104 6.93 -15.85 -2.87
N VAL A 105 5.73 -16.03 -3.43
CA VAL A 105 5.32 -15.34 -4.66
C VAL A 105 5.05 -13.87 -4.34
N ALA A 106 5.72 -12.97 -5.05
CA ALA A 106 5.47 -11.53 -4.95
C ALA A 106 3.99 -11.21 -5.26
N PRO A 107 3.28 -10.46 -4.40
CA PRO A 107 1.86 -10.21 -4.57
C PRO A 107 1.63 -9.20 -5.69
N SER A 108 0.49 -9.35 -6.33
CA SER A 108 -0.16 -8.24 -7.01
C SER A 108 -0.80 -7.32 -5.96
N VAL A 109 -0.83 -6.00 -6.19
CA VAL A 109 -1.36 -5.04 -5.22
C VAL A 109 -2.35 -4.08 -5.87
N VAL A 110 -3.47 -3.82 -5.20
CA VAL A 110 -4.36 -2.70 -5.49
C VAL A 110 -4.13 -1.66 -4.41
N MET A 111 -3.53 -0.53 -4.79
CA MET A 111 -3.32 0.63 -3.94
C MET A 111 -4.57 1.51 -4.00
N HIS A 112 -5.11 1.87 -2.85
CA HIS A 112 -6.25 2.75 -2.72
C HIS A 112 -5.87 3.93 -1.82
N PRO A 113 -5.41 5.04 -2.41
CA PRO A 113 -5.27 6.28 -1.68
C PRO A 113 -6.62 6.79 -1.19
N LEU A 114 -6.77 6.85 0.14
CA LEU A 114 -7.93 7.41 0.80
C LEU A 114 -7.72 8.92 0.92
N GLY A 115 -8.14 9.59 -0.13
CA GLY A 115 -8.17 11.03 -0.26
C GLY A 115 -8.82 11.35 -1.59
N ASP A 116 -9.61 12.41 -1.64
CA ASP A 116 -10.14 12.95 -2.88
C ASP A 116 -9.65 14.39 -2.99
N PRO A 117 -8.37 14.59 -3.36
CA PRO A 117 -7.86 15.94 -3.58
C PRO A 117 -8.74 16.62 -4.64
N GLU A 118 -9.01 17.90 -4.50
CA GLU A 118 -9.77 18.65 -5.50
C GLU A 118 -9.08 18.52 -6.87
N GLY A 119 -9.76 17.89 -7.83
CA GLY A 119 -9.20 17.59 -9.16
C GLY A 119 -8.59 16.19 -9.32
N GLY A 120 -8.60 15.36 -8.28
CA GLY A 120 -8.04 14.00 -8.29
C GLY A 120 -6.51 13.96 -8.19
N PHE A 121 -5.95 12.75 -8.23
CA PHE A 121 -4.50 12.56 -8.15
C PHE A 121 -3.82 12.91 -9.47
N THR A 122 -2.73 13.64 -9.39
CA THR A 122 -1.86 13.90 -10.54
C THR A 122 -1.14 12.63 -11.00
N GLN A 123 -0.70 12.61 -12.25
CA GLN A 123 0.09 11.50 -12.81
C GLN A 123 1.38 11.23 -12.01
N ILE A 124 2.01 12.27 -11.46
CA ILE A 124 3.20 12.15 -10.62
C ILE A 124 2.86 11.42 -9.31
N GLU A 125 1.74 11.75 -8.67
CA GLU A 125 1.29 11.08 -7.44
C GLU A 125 0.89 9.63 -7.70
N VAL A 126 0.16 9.37 -8.78
CA VAL A 126 -0.20 8.00 -9.20
C VAL A 126 1.06 7.17 -9.42
N ARG A 127 2.05 7.71 -10.14
CA ARG A 127 3.34 7.05 -10.37
C ARG A 127 4.09 6.80 -9.06
N ALA A 128 4.14 7.76 -8.16
CA ALA A 128 4.77 7.60 -6.86
C ALA A 128 4.12 6.47 -6.05
N ILE A 129 2.79 6.38 -6.03
CA ILE A 129 2.06 5.31 -5.33
C ILE A 129 2.32 3.94 -5.97
N GLN A 130 2.41 3.86 -7.31
CA GLN A 130 2.79 2.64 -8.01
C GLN A 130 4.20 2.18 -7.62
N GLU A 131 5.19 3.07 -7.71
CA GLU A 131 6.58 2.80 -7.35
C GLU A 131 6.74 2.40 -5.89
N LEU A 132 5.97 3.02 -5.00
CA LEU A 132 5.96 2.68 -3.58
C LEU A 132 5.61 1.21 -3.33
N ALA A 133 4.56 0.72 -4.00
CA ALA A 133 4.13 -0.66 -3.87
C ALA A 133 5.12 -1.65 -4.54
N LEU A 134 5.72 -1.26 -5.67
CA LEU A 134 6.77 -2.05 -6.33
C LEU A 134 8.00 -2.18 -5.42
N GLY A 135 8.47 -1.08 -4.83
CA GLY A 135 9.58 -1.07 -3.86
C GLY A 135 9.28 -1.88 -2.59
N ALA A 136 8.01 -1.92 -2.17
CA ALA A 136 7.54 -2.78 -1.07
C ALA A 136 7.46 -4.28 -1.43
N GLY A 137 7.78 -4.66 -2.68
CA GLY A 137 7.86 -6.05 -3.13
C GLY A 137 6.64 -6.54 -3.92
N ALA A 138 5.77 -5.64 -4.37
CA ALA A 138 4.71 -6.01 -5.32
C ALA A 138 5.31 -6.35 -6.70
N ARG A 139 4.74 -7.34 -7.39
CA ARG A 139 5.11 -7.64 -8.79
C ARG A 139 4.32 -6.84 -9.81
N ALA A 140 3.14 -6.37 -9.43
CA ALA A 140 2.23 -5.64 -10.29
C ALA A 140 1.26 -4.82 -9.44
N VAL A 141 0.98 -3.60 -9.88
CA VAL A 141 0.24 -2.62 -9.09
C VAL A 141 -0.89 -2.00 -9.92
N LYS A 142 -2.04 -1.79 -9.29
CA LYS A 142 -3.09 -0.90 -9.79
C LYS A 142 -3.40 0.14 -8.74
N VAL A 143 -3.65 1.38 -9.17
CA VAL A 143 -4.12 2.44 -8.27
C VAL A 143 -5.61 2.63 -8.49
N TRP A 144 -6.39 2.58 -7.43
CA TRP A 144 -7.85 2.69 -7.45
C TRP A 144 -8.30 3.98 -6.77
N GLN A 145 -9.16 4.75 -7.43
CA GLN A 145 -9.87 5.90 -6.87
C GLN A 145 -11.37 5.63 -6.89
N GLY A 146 -12.02 5.70 -5.72
CA GLY A 146 -13.45 5.52 -5.57
C GLY A 146 -13.81 4.99 -4.19
N ARG A 147 -14.98 4.33 -4.07
CA ARG A 147 -15.35 3.69 -2.80
C ARG A 147 -14.42 2.51 -2.45
N PRO A 148 -14.37 2.09 -1.17
CA PRO A 148 -13.71 0.84 -0.81
C PRO A 148 -14.24 -0.34 -1.64
N LEU A 149 -13.32 -1.17 -2.13
CA LEU A 149 -13.64 -2.36 -2.91
C LEU A 149 -13.99 -3.54 -1.99
N THR A 150 -14.93 -4.36 -2.44
CA THR A 150 -15.26 -5.65 -1.82
C THR A 150 -14.22 -6.71 -2.17
N ASP A 151 -14.17 -7.80 -1.39
CA ASP A 151 -13.28 -8.91 -1.70
C ASP A 151 -13.63 -9.58 -3.03
N HIS A 152 -14.92 -9.64 -3.40
CA HIS A 152 -15.33 -10.16 -4.70
C HIS A 152 -14.76 -9.34 -5.86
N GLU A 153 -14.94 -8.01 -5.84
CA GLU A 153 -14.39 -7.10 -6.85
C GLU A 153 -12.86 -7.20 -6.92
N LEU A 154 -12.22 -7.26 -5.75
CA LEU A 154 -10.78 -7.45 -5.66
C LEU A 154 -10.35 -8.82 -6.16
N MET A 155 -11.12 -9.88 -6.06
CA MET A 155 -10.73 -11.21 -6.56
C MET A 155 -10.97 -11.34 -8.07
N THR A 156 -12.12 -10.87 -8.57
CA THR A 156 -12.49 -10.97 -9.99
C THR A 156 -11.78 -9.92 -10.84
N GLY A 157 -11.46 -8.76 -10.27
CA GLY A 157 -10.87 -7.61 -10.98
C GLY A 157 -11.92 -6.79 -11.71
N GLN A 158 -13.19 -6.99 -11.35
CA GLN A 158 -14.32 -6.19 -11.81
C GLN A 158 -14.41 -4.97 -10.88
N PHE A 159 -13.82 -3.86 -11.32
CA PHE A 159 -13.90 -2.60 -10.60
C PHE A 159 -15.24 -1.91 -10.91
N PRO A 160 -15.90 -1.31 -9.91
CA PRO A 160 -17.20 -0.67 -10.10
C PRO A 160 -17.08 0.60 -10.96
N ALA A 161 -18.14 0.96 -11.67
CA ALA A 161 -18.18 2.18 -12.49
C ALA A 161 -18.18 3.48 -11.67
N THR A 162 -18.39 3.41 -10.36
CA THR A 162 -18.37 4.55 -9.41
C THR A 162 -16.95 5.01 -9.05
N GLY A 163 -15.96 4.67 -9.85
CA GLY A 163 -14.55 4.99 -9.63
C GLY A 163 -13.72 4.59 -10.85
N ALA A 164 -12.40 4.70 -10.72
CA ALA A 164 -11.48 4.45 -11.82
C ALA A 164 -10.17 3.82 -11.37
N ILE A 165 -9.56 3.05 -12.27
CA ILE A 165 -8.15 2.68 -12.17
C ILE A 165 -7.33 3.84 -12.75
N LEU A 166 -6.42 4.36 -11.93
CA LEU A 166 -5.49 5.40 -12.33
C LEU A 166 -4.25 4.74 -12.95
N ASN A 167 -3.86 5.20 -14.14
CA ASN A 167 -2.67 4.74 -14.85
C ASN A 167 -1.57 5.79 -14.73
#